data_AF-A0A937ZVJ0-F1
#
_entry.id   AF-A0A937ZVJ0-F1
#
_cell.length_a   1.000
_cell.length_b   1.000
_cell.length_c   1.000
_cell.angle_alpha   90.00
_cell.angle_beta   90.00
_cell.angle_gamma   90.00
#
_symmetry.space_group_name_H-M   'P 1'
#
loop_
_entity.id
_entity.type
_entity.pdbx_description
1 polymer ?
#
loop_
_entity_poly.entity_id
_entity_poly.type
_entity_poly.pdbx_seq_one_letter_code
_entity_poly.pdbx_strand_id
1 'polypeptide(L)'
;MIEPLNADALVSTAVAQVGLDDFGGDSYREGLDVLVRDYNAGLAKGWMNQNGRDMTARDSVHYLTRRLLVTDHLKQNPDLTSTPVERPVFVMGIPRTGTTLLSNLLA
;
A
#
# COMPACT_ATOMS: atom_id res chain seq x y z
N MET A 1 -15.80 16.12 15.35
CA MET A 1 -16.05 15.14 14.27
C MET A 1 -14.70 14.70 13.72
N ILE A 2 -14.55 13.43 13.37
CA ILE A 2 -13.31 12.90 12.78
C ILE A 2 -13.22 13.39 11.34
N GLU A 3 -12.07 13.92 10.94
CA GLU A 3 -11.84 14.39 9.56
C GLU A 3 -11.79 13.19 8.58
N PRO A 4 -12.56 13.24 7.47
CA PRO A 4 -12.55 12.17 6.47
C PRO A 4 -11.17 12.03 5.80
N LEU A 5 -10.88 10.84 5.29
CA LEU A 5 -9.73 10.60 4.43
C LEU A 5 -9.94 11.28 3.06
N ASN A 6 -8.87 11.77 2.46
CA ASN A 6 -8.87 12.34 1.13
C ASN A 6 -7.75 11.70 0.30
N ALA A 7 -8.11 11.02 -0.81
CA ALA A 7 -7.17 10.30 -1.65
C ALA A 7 -6.07 11.20 -2.22
N ASP A 8 -6.43 12.38 -2.73
CA ASP A 8 -5.47 13.34 -3.31
C ASP A 8 -4.51 13.88 -2.26
N ALA A 9 -4.99 14.13 -1.03
CA ALA A 9 -4.14 14.53 0.08
C ALA A 9 -3.15 13.43 0.48
N LEU A 10 -3.56 12.16 0.48
CA LEU A 10 -2.68 11.03 0.76
C LEU A 10 -1.60 10.89 -0.31
N VAL A 11 -1.97 11.00 -1.59
CA VAL A 11 -1.04 10.99 -2.73
C VAL A 11 -0.07 12.17 -2.65
N SER A 12 -0.57 13.38 -2.46
CA SER A 12 0.27 14.58 -2.34
C SER A 12 1.24 14.49 -1.16
N THR A 13 0.81 13.89 -0.04
CA THR A 13 1.68 13.67 1.12
C THR A 13 2.80 12.69 0.80
N ALA A 14 2.49 11.59 0.11
CA ALA A 14 3.50 10.62 -0.30
C ALA A 14 4.53 11.23 -1.27
N VAL A 15 4.07 12.00 -2.27
CA VAL A 15 4.95 12.75 -3.18
C VAL A 15 5.86 13.70 -2.42
N ALA A 16 5.30 14.47 -1.48
CA ALA A 16 6.07 15.43 -0.67
C ALA A 16 7.13 14.76 0.23
N GLN A 17 6.91 13.51 0.68
CA GLN A 17 7.86 12.80 1.54
C GLN A 17 9.15 12.40 0.82
N VAL A 18 9.09 12.10 -0.48
CA VAL A 18 10.24 11.57 -1.23
C VAL A 18 10.64 12.42 -2.43
N GLY A 19 9.84 13.43 -2.80
CA GLY A 19 10.10 14.28 -3.96
C GLY A 19 9.95 13.57 -5.31
N LEU A 20 9.23 12.46 -5.33
CA LEU A 20 8.96 11.63 -6.52
C LEU A 20 7.47 11.65 -6.83
N ASP A 21 7.08 11.71 -8.10
CA ASP A 21 5.69 11.76 -8.54
C ASP A 21 5.32 10.69 -9.59
N ASP A 22 6.28 9.87 -10.03
CA ASP A 22 6.00 8.76 -10.94
C ASP A 22 5.70 7.46 -10.19
N PHE A 23 4.43 7.05 -10.23
CA PHE A 23 3.92 5.82 -9.63
C PHE A 23 3.98 4.59 -10.56
N GLY A 24 4.58 4.70 -11.74
CA GLY A 24 4.65 3.61 -12.72
C GLY A 24 3.29 3.29 -13.34
N GLY A 25 2.42 4.30 -13.49
CA GLY A 25 1.04 4.18 -13.95
C GLY A 25 0.01 4.46 -12.85
N ASP A 26 -1.27 4.36 -13.21
CA ASP A 26 -2.43 4.74 -12.39
C ASP A 26 -3.11 3.56 -11.67
N SER A 27 -2.55 2.34 -11.78
CA SER A 27 -3.17 1.12 -11.24
C SER A 27 -3.40 1.12 -9.72
N TYR A 28 -2.76 2.02 -8.97
CA TYR A 28 -3.00 2.18 -7.54
C TYR A 28 -4.27 3.00 -7.23
N ARG A 29 -4.72 3.82 -8.18
CA ARG A 29 -5.67 4.91 -7.92
C ARG A 29 -7.08 4.39 -7.64
N GLU A 30 -7.58 3.48 -8.47
CA GLU A 30 -8.92 2.90 -8.29
C GLU A 30 -9.08 2.26 -6.90
N GLY A 31 -8.11 1.43 -6.49
CA GLY A 31 -8.14 0.77 -5.18
C GLY A 31 -8.08 1.76 -4.01
N LEU A 32 -7.29 2.83 -4.14
CA LEU A 32 -7.23 3.90 -3.14
C LEU A 32 -8.57 4.64 -3.02
N ASP A 33 -9.20 4.98 -4.15
CA ASP A 33 -10.48 5.69 -4.16
C ASP A 33 -11.60 4.84 -3.53
N VAL A 34 -11.63 3.53 -3.81
CA VAL A 34 -12.56 2.59 -3.15
C VAL A 34 -12.32 2.53 -1.65
N LEU A 35 -11.06 2.37 -1.23
CA LEU A 35 -10.68 2.32 0.19
C LEU A 35 -11.14 3.59 0.93
N VAL A 36 -10.80 4.77 0.40
CA VAL A 36 -11.13 6.07 1.01
C VAL A 36 -12.65 6.25 1.09
N ARG A 37 -13.39 5.95 0.01
CA ARG A 37 -14.84 6.05 -0.03
C ARG A 37 -15.49 5.18 1.05
N ASP A 38 -15.14 3.90 1.11
CA ASP A 38 -15.77 2.93 2.01
C ASP A 38 -15.37 3.20 3.48
N TYR A 39 -14.13 3.61 3.72
CA TYR A 39 -13.67 4.02 5.04
C TYR A 39 -14.45 5.24 5.56
N ASN A 40 -14.62 6.26 4.71
CA ASN A 40 -15.38 7.46 5.05
C ASN A 40 -16.87 7.15 5.29
N ALA A 41 -17.45 6.22 4.54
CA ALA A 41 -18.80 5.72 4.81
C ALA A 41 -18.89 5.02 6.19
N GLY A 42 -17.84 4.30 6.60
CA GLY A 42 -17.73 3.72 7.95
C GLY A 42 -17.59 4.78 9.05
N LEU A 43 -16.81 5.84 8.81
CA LEU A 43 -16.68 6.98 9.73
C LEU A 43 -18.04 7.67 9.97
N ALA A 44 -18.81 7.92 8.90
CA ALA A 44 -20.13 8.52 9.01
C ALA A 44 -21.13 7.68 9.83
N LYS A 45 -20.94 6.35 9.86
CA LYS A 45 -21.75 5.41 10.65
C LYS A 45 -21.21 5.19 12.08
N GLY A 46 -20.09 5.81 12.43
CA GLY A 46 -19.43 5.62 13.74
C GLY A 46 -18.74 4.26 13.91
N TRP A 47 -18.46 3.54 12.81
CA TRP A 47 -17.77 2.24 12.87
C TRP A 47 -16.26 2.37 13.08
N MET A 48 -15.72 3.55 12.76
CA MET A 48 -14.31 3.87 12.86
C MET A 48 -14.09 4.90 13.97
N ASN A 49 -12.94 4.82 14.64
CA ASN A 49 -12.50 5.81 15.62
C ASN A 49 -11.31 6.62 15.09
N GLN A 50 -10.94 7.67 15.82
CA GLN A 50 -9.86 8.58 15.43
C GLN A 50 -8.53 7.83 15.21
N ASN A 51 -8.17 6.92 16.11
CA ASN A 51 -6.95 6.14 16.00
C ASN A 51 -6.93 5.25 14.74
N GLY A 52 -8.06 4.60 14.42
CA GLY A 52 -8.21 3.84 13.19
C GLY A 52 -7.99 4.71 11.96
N ARG A 53 -8.61 5.90 11.93
CA ARG A 53 -8.47 6.84 10.81
C ARG A 53 -7.00 7.23 10.62
N ASP A 54 -6.32 7.55 11.71
CA ASP A 54 -4.92 8.00 11.66
C ASP A 54 -3.95 6.86 11.32
N MET A 55 -4.26 5.61 11.70
CA MET A 55 -3.52 4.45 11.22
C MET A 55 -3.73 4.24 9.72
N THR A 56 -4.98 4.26 9.23
CA THR A 56 -5.27 4.08 7.80
C THR A 56 -4.65 5.18 6.92
N ALA A 57 -4.66 6.44 7.38
CA ALA A 57 -3.97 7.52 6.68
C ALA A 57 -2.47 7.26 6.60
N ARG A 58 -1.83 6.90 7.72
CA ARG A 58 -0.39 6.59 7.78
C ARG A 58 -0.01 5.42 6.89
N ASP A 59 -0.77 4.33 6.92
CA ASP A 59 -0.51 3.14 6.11
C ASP A 59 -0.68 3.44 4.62
N SER A 60 -1.72 4.20 4.26
CA SER A 60 -1.95 4.60 2.86
C SER A 60 -0.77 5.42 2.32
N VAL A 61 -0.32 6.42 3.08
CA VAL A 61 0.88 7.20 2.71
C VAL A 61 2.11 6.30 2.64
N HIS A 62 2.32 5.41 3.61
CA HIS A 62 3.45 4.48 3.61
C HIS A 62 3.52 3.63 2.34
N TYR A 63 2.41 3.03 1.91
CA TYR A 63 2.37 2.20 0.71
C TYR A 63 2.52 3.00 -0.59
N LEU A 64 1.94 4.21 -0.66
CA LEU A 64 2.13 5.12 -1.79
C LEU A 64 3.61 5.54 -1.92
N THR A 65 4.24 5.91 -0.79
CA THR A 65 5.66 6.26 -0.74
C THR A 65 6.54 5.08 -1.19
N ARG A 66 6.25 3.85 -0.74
CA ARG A 66 7.00 2.66 -1.19
C ARG A 66 6.86 2.41 -2.69
N ARG A 67 5.67 2.64 -3.25
CA ARG A 67 5.45 2.50 -4.69
C ARG A 67 6.30 3.47 -5.49
N LEU A 68 6.38 4.74 -5.07
CA LEU A 68 7.26 5.75 -5.67
C LEU A 68 8.73 5.30 -5.62
N LEU A 69 9.21 4.89 -4.44
CA LEU A 69 10.59 4.44 -4.26
C LEU A 69 10.94 3.21 -5.11
N VAL A 70 10.05 2.21 -5.17
CA VAL A 70 10.28 1.01 -6.00
C VAL A 70 10.28 1.38 -7.49
N THR A 71 9.37 2.25 -7.92
CA THR A 71 9.30 2.69 -9.33
C THR A 71 10.57 3.42 -9.74
N ASP A 72 11.02 4.38 -8.93
CA ASP A 72 12.26 5.11 -9.15
C ASP A 72 13.48 4.19 -9.15
N HIS A 73 13.55 3.26 -8.19
CA HIS A 73 14.64 2.29 -8.13
C HIS A 73 14.72 1.39 -9.38
N LEU A 74 13.57 0.91 -9.88
CA LEU A 74 13.53 0.09 -11.09
C LEU A 74 13.95 0.88 -12.34
N LYS A 75 13.61 2.16 -12.43
CA LYS A 75 14.08 3.04 -13.52
C LYS A 75 15.58 3.25 -13.51
N GLN A 76 16.17 3.39 -12.32
CA GLN A 76 17.60 3.56 -12.14
C GLN A 76 18.38 2.25 -12.37
N ASN A 77 17.71 1.10 -12.30
CA ASN A 77 18.31 -0.23 -12.37
C ASN A 77 17.55 -1.13 -13.36
N PRO A 78 17.53 -0.81 -14.67
CA PRO A 78 16.71 -1.53 -15.66
C PRO A 78 17.05 -3.02 -15.76
N ASP A 79 18.30 -3.41 -15.51
CA ASP A 79 18.75 -4.80 -15.54
C ASP A 79 17.97 -5.70 -14.56
N LEU A 80 17.46 -5.14 -13.45
CA LEU A 80 16.63 -5.88 -12.49
C LEU A 80 15.35 -6.44 -13.12
N THR A 81 14.79 -5.75 -14.12
CA THR A 81 13.57 -6.21 -14.82
C THR A 81 13.83 -7.38 -15.76
N SER A 82 15.09 -7.62 -16.12
CA SER A 82 15.50 -8.73 -17.00
C SER A 82 15.89 -10.01 -16.23
N THR A 83 16.03 -9.92 -14.92
CA THR A 83 16.47 -11.05 -14.08
C THR A 83 15.33 -12.06 -13.90
N PRO A 84 15.50 -13.34 -14.29
CA PRO A 84 14.46 -14.34 -14.12
C PRO A 84 14.28 -14.70 -12.63
N VAL A 85 13.02 -14.81 -12.19
CA VAL A 85 12.67 -15.36 -10.88
C VAL A 85 12.39 -16.85 -11.02
N GLU A 86 13.43 -17.66 -10.91
CA GLU A 86 13.34 -19.11 -11.12
C GLU A 86 12.78 -19.85 -9.90
N ARG A 87 11.78 -20.71 -10.15
CA ARG A 87 11.20 -21.63 -9.15
C ARG A 87 10.80 -20.96 -7.81
N PRO A 88 10.02 -19.85 -7.83
CA PRO A 88 9.56 -19.22 -6.61
C PRO A 88 8.67 -20.18 -5.80
N VAL A 89 8.89 -20.21 -4.48
CA VAL A 89 8.04 -20.97 -3.55
C VAL A 89 7.04 -20.01 -2.91
N PHE A 90 5.75 -20.31 -3.09
CA PHE A 90 4.66 -19.53 -2.50
C PHE A 90 3.97 -20.34 -1.40
N VAL A 91 3.89 -19.76 -0.20
CA VAL A 91 3.07 -20.31 0.88
C VAL A 91 1.69 -19.67 0.82
N MET A 92 0.67 -20.47 0.47
CA MET A 92 -0.73 -20.04 0.40
C MET A 92 -1.61 -20.89 1.30
N GLY A 93 -2.70 -20.31 1.81
CA GLY A 93 -3.67 -20.96 2.67
C GLY A 93 -4.63 -19.96 3.29
N ILE A 94 -5.69 -20.45 3.95
CA ILE A 94 -6.58 -19.57 4.71
C ILE A 94 -5.82 -18.99 5.93
N PRO A 95 -6.23 -17.82 6.45
CA PRO A 95 -5.63 -17.29 7.66
C PRO A 95 -5.66 -18.34 8.79
N ARG A 96 -4.57 -18.39 9.57
CA ARG A 96 -4.43 -19.22 10.79
C ARG A 96 -4.24 -20.73 10.58
N THR A 97 -3.73 -21.19 9.43
CA THR A 97 -3.40 -22.62 9.17
C THR A 97 -1.89 -22.95 9.20
N GLY A 98 -1.10 -22.18 9.95
CA GLY A 98 0.34 -22.43 10.06
C GLY A 98 1.17 -21.94 8.88
N THR A 99 0.62 -21.09 7.99
CA THR A 99 1.39 -20.45 6.91
C THR A 99 2.59 -19.66 7.43
N THR A 100 2.46 -19.01 8.60
CA THR A 100 3.59 -18.34 9.28
C THR A 100 4.68 -19.32 9.71
N LEU A 101 4.31 -20.47 10.30
CA LEU A 101 5.28 -21.50 10.70
C LEU A 101 6.03 -22.01 9.47
N LEU A 102 5.29 -22.35 8.41
CA LEU A 102 5.87 -22.86 7.17
C LEU A 102 6.79 -21.81 6.51
N SER A 103 6.37 -20.54 6.46
CA SER A 103 7.21 -19.45 5.96
C SER A 103 8.52 -19.33 6.73
N ASN A 104 8.50 -19.48 8.06
CA ASN A 104 9.70 -19.42 8.89
C ASN A 104 10.60 -20.65 8.74
N LEU A 105 10.05 -21.81 8.38
CA LEU A 105 10.83 -23.02 8.13
C LEU A 105 11.53 -23.00 6.76
N LEU A 106 11.00 -22.23 5.81
CA LEU A 106 11.55 -22.10 4.46
C LEU A 106 12.52 -20.92 4.29
N ALA A 107 12.52 -19.97 5.23
CA ALA A 107 13.36 -18.76 5.23
C ALA A 107 14.79 -19.06 5.70
#